data_AF-A0A0C9U234-F1
#
_entry.id   AF-A0A0C9U234-F1
#
_cell.length_a   1.000
_cell.length_b   1.000
_cell.length_c   1.000
_cell.angle_alpha   90.00
_cell.angle_beta   90.00
_cell.angle_gamma   90.00
#
_symmetry.space_group_name_H-M   'P 1'
#
loop_
_entity.id
_entity.type
_entity.pdbx_description
1 polymer ?
#
loop_
_entity_poly.entity_id
_entity_poly.type
_entity_poly.pdbx_seq_one_letter_code
_entity_poly.pdbx_strand_id
1 'polypeptide(L)'
;TRLTHLKPCEILLPPKISSSTGKMLEHFAKHGWNVLLKPVSSSHAGRIRVERSKEDFDSTSAFQFMSEQYENQSDEHVAYLMDLPQLVVTALAYITKHLSVFGLSDTVTKLKFFDKFSTRTHMLLDASTIRNLEIFRNQTDYTEYGSLFSVMDRTATHFGKRLLKSWICRPLIDRHMLSKVDQGCRVLQERVDAVEEARSQDSRHFTILRNLLKRTPDLARGLSNIQYGKCQPKELAYFLIALEKISKAFPHFRTVEDVGCSSSLWSNIIFSLPAVGEAVKEIMGVIDVQKAMENNKTELWRDKEKYPEIDLTLDGILAVESELADELKKSGSLQSALVLSLMNCGLVQKLLKIWDLKYTTVMSDEVR
;
A
#
# COMPACT_ATOMS: atom_id res chain seq x y z
N THR A 1 -13.99 20.01 9.68
CA THR A 1 -12.59 19.85 10.16
C THR A 1 -12.03 18.47 9.90
N ARG A 2 -12.53 17.39 10.52
CA ARG A 2 -11.96 16.02 10.34
C ARG A 2 -11.86 15.59 8.88
N LEU A 3 -12.94 15.79 8.12
CA LEU A 3 -13.00 15.53 6.68
C LEU A 3 -11.89 16.27 5.93
N THR A 4 -11.71 17.57 6.16
CA THR A 4 -10.67 18.39 5.50
C THR A 4 -9.23 17.95 5.83
N HIS A 5 -9.01 17.45 7.04
CA HIS A 5 -7.72 16.91 7.47
C HIS A 5 -7.40 15.56 6.86
N LEU A 6 -8.39 14.65 6.84
CA LEU A 6 -8.21 13.29 6.34
C LEU A 6 -8.27 13.21 4.81
N LYS A 7 -8.97 14.15 4.17
CA LYS A 7 -9.25 14.18 2.73
C LYS A 7 -9.65 12.80 2.17
N PRO A 8 -10.65 12.10 2.75
CA PRO A 8 -11.03 10.77 2.29
C PRO A 8 -11.40 10.73 0.80
N CYS A 9 -11.04 9.64 0.14
CA CYS A 9 -11.53 9.31 -1.20
C CYS A 9 -12.89 8.61 -1.17
N GLU A 10 -13.23 7.99 -0.03
CA GLU A 10 -14.47 7.26 0.19
C GLU A 10 -14.98 7.50 1.61
N ILE A 11 -16.31 7.60 1.75
CA ILE A 11 -16.99 7.72 3.04
C ILE A 11 -18.06 6.63 3.10
N LEU A 12 -17.96 5.78 4.12
CA LEU A 12 -18.97 4.80 4.48
C LEU A 12 -19.97 5.42 5.44
N LEU A 13 -21.26 5.34 5.12
CA LEU A 13 -22.35 5.90 5.93
C LEU A 13 -23.32 4.82 6.39
N PRO A 14 -23.88 4.94 7.60
CA PRO A 14 -25.01 4.13 8.01
C PRO A 14 -26.26 4.47 7.16
N PRO A 15 -27.29 3.60 7.16
CA PRO A 15 -28.51 3.82 6.39
C PRO A 15 -29.23 5.10 6.83
N LYS A 16 -29.20 5.41 8.13
CA LYS A 16 -29.84 6.59 8.74
C LYS A 16 -28.80 7.59 9.21
N ILE A 17 -28.93 8.85 8.78
CA ILE A 17 -28.12 9.98 9.23
C ILE A 17 -29.01 11.20 9.47
N SER A 18 -28.57 12.14 10.30
CA SER A 18 -29.32 13.39 10.51
C SER A 18 -29.34 14.24 9.23
N SER A 19 -30.41 15.03 9.06
CA SER A 19 -30.56 15.91 7.88
C SER A 19 -29.40 16.89 7.73
N SER A 20 -28.90 17.45 8.85
CA SER A 20 -27.73 18.34 8.86
C SER A 20 -26.46 17.64 8.38
N THR A 21 -26.21 16.41 8.84
CA THR A 21 -25.05 15.61 8.43
C THR A 21 -25.15 15.21 6.96
N GLY A 22 -26.34 14.79 6.50
CA GLY A 22 -26.60 14.45 5.11
C GLY A 22 -26.32 15.61 4.17
N LYS A 23 -26.85 16.81 4.47
CA LYS A 23 -26.59 18.02 3.68
C LYS A 23 -25.12 18.39 3.64
N MET A 24 -24.42 18.30 4.77
CA MET A 24 -22.97 18.56 4.84
C MET A 24 -22.19 17.59 3.95
N LEU A 25 -22.46 16.29 4.05
CA LEU A 25 -21.76 15.26 3.29
C LEU A 25 -22.07 15.31 1.81
N GLU A 26 -23.33 15.57 1.44
CA GLU A 26 -23.74 15.77 0.05
C GLU A 26 -23.01 16.96 -0.58
N HIS A 27 -22.85 18.05 0.17
CA HIS A 27 -22.03 19.18 -0.26
C HIS A 27 -20.57 18.77 -0.51
N PHE A 28 -19.94 18.00 0.40
CA PHE A 28 -18.59 17.49 0.19
C PHE A 28 -18.48 16.44 -0.93
N ALA A 29 -19.48 15.61 -1.16
CA ALA A 29 -19.46 14.56 -2.18
C ALA A 29 -19.67 15.13 -3.59
N LYS A 30 -20.66 16.01 -3.76
CA LYS A 30 -20.99 16.65 -5.05
C LYS A 30 -19.87 17.54 -5.53
N HIS A 31 -19.34 18.34 -4.62
CA HIS A 31 -18.28 19.25 -4.95
C HIS A 31 -16.91 18.61 -4.74
N GLY A 32 -16.82 17.37 -4.24
CA GLY A 32 -15.56 16.73 -3.88
C GLY A 32 -14.76 17.55 -2.87
N TRP A 33 -13.45 17.34 -2.86
CA TRP A 33 -12.53 18.38 -2.38
C TRP A 33 -12.51 19.60 -3.33
N ASN A 34 -13.25 19.56 -4.45
CA ASN A 34 -13.27 20.55 -5.52
C ASN A 34 -14.19 21.75 -5.28
N VAL A 35 -15.01 21.79 -4.21
CA VAL A 35 -15.52 23.08 -3.65
C VAL A 35 -14.36 23.94 -3.12
N LEU A 36 -13.18 23.33 -2.97
CA LEU A 36 -11.94 24.01 -2.69
C LEU A 36 -11.00 24.05 -3.92
N LEU A 37 -11.30 23.41 -5.08
CA LEU A 37 -10.30 22.98 -6.10
C LEU A 37 -10.76 22.82 -7.61
N LYS A 38 -11.27 23.88 -8.28
CA LYS A 38 -11.52 24.09 -9.76
C LYS A 38 -12.84 23.64 -10.45
N PRO A 39 -13.30 24.43 -11.46
CA PRO A 39 -13.85 23.91 -12.72
C PRO A 39 -12.73 23.78 -13.76
N VAL A 40 -12.60 22.62 -14.42
CA VAL A 40 -12.21 22.41 -15.83
C VAL A 40 -11.85 20.92 -16.04
N SER A 41 -12.60 20.34 -16.98
CA SER A 41 -12.44 19.09 -17.72
C SER A 41 -11.35 18.08 -17.30
N SER A 42 -11.73 17.12 -16.47
CA SER A 42 -11.51 15.69 -16.75
C SER A 42 -12.32 14.88 -15.74
N SER A 43 -13.09 13.94 -16.26
CA SER A 43 -14.09 13.15 -15.56
C SER A 43 -13.48 12.34 -14.38
N HIS A 44 -14.17 12.36 -13.23
CA HIS A 44 -13.96 11.53 -12.02
C HIS A 44 -12.86 11.88 -11.01
N ALA A 45 -11.89 12.77 -11.30
CA ALA A 45 -10.83 13.09 -10.33
C ALA A 45 -11.34 14.00 -9.18
N GLY A 46 -11.46 13.44 -7.97
CA GLY A 46 -11.72 14.21 -6.73
C GLY A 46 -13.14 14.14 -6.17
N ARG A 47 -14.05 13.37 -6.78
CA ARG A 47 -15.34 13.04 -6.15
C ARG A 47 -15.12 12.05 -5.02
N ILE A 48 -15.69 12.35 -3.86
CA ILE A 48 -15.69 11.43 -2.73
C ILE A 48 -16.76 10.38 -3.01
N ARG A 49 -16.37 9.10 -3.06
CA ARG A 49 -17.31 7.99 -3.15
C ARG A 49 -18.10 7.93 -1.84
N VAL A 50 -19.42 7.89 -1.93
CA VAL A 50 -20.28 7.72 -0.76
C VAL A 50 -20.93 6.35 -0.86
N GLU A 51 -20.56 5.47 0.06
CA GLU A 51 -21.14 4.13 0.19
C GLU A 51 -22.12 4.15 1.37
N ARG A 52 -23.31 3.57 1.19
CA ARG A 52 -24.27 3.40 2.27
C ARG A 52 -24.33 1.93 2.66
N SER A 53 -24.07 1.66 3.93
CA SER A 53 -24.25 0.33 4.50
C SER A 53 -25.72 -0.09 4.39
N LYS A 54 -25.93 -1.36 4.05
CA LYS A 54 -27.25 -2.00 4.09
C LYS A 54 -27.64 -2.41 5.52
N GLU A 55 -26.64 -2.70 6.34
CA GLU A 55 -26.84 -3.06 7.74
C GLU A 55 -27.12 -1.81 8.59
N ASP A 56 -27.91 -1.96 9.64
CA ASP A 56 -28.23 -0.91 10.61
C ASP A 56 -27.75 -1.37 12.00
N PHE A 57 -26.46 -1.18 12.27
CA PHE A 57 -25.88 -1.44 13.59
C PHE A 57 -26.32 -0.35 14.57
N ASP A 58 -26.95 -0.78 15.67
CA ASP A 58 -27.03 0.01 16.90
C ASP A 58 -25.77 -0.19 17.78
N SER A 59 -25.66 0.53 18.89
CA SER A 59 -24.48 0.43 19.77
C SER A 59 -24.26 -0.99 20.32
N THR A 60 -25.33 -1.72 20.60
CA THR A 60 -25.28 -3.05 21.24
C THR A 60 -24.88 -4.12 20.24
N SER A 61 -25.57 -4.17 19.10
CA SER A 61 -25.28 -5.07 17.98
C SER A 61 -23.90 -4.81 17.39
N ALA A 62 -23.45 -3.54 17.30
CA ALA A 62 -22.09 -3.22 16.91
C ALA A 62 -21.05 -3.80 17.87
N PHE A 63 -21.27 -3.65 19.18
CA PHE A 63 -20.35 -4.18 20.18
C PHE A 63 -20.30 -5.70 20.14
N GLN A 64 -21.46 -6.37 20.06
CA GLN A 64 -21.53 -7.82 19.93
C GLN A 64 -20.80 -8.31 18.68
N PHE A 65 -21.12 -7.72 17.51
CA PHE A 65 -20.46 -8.05 16.26
C PHE A 65 -18.95 -7.89 16.37
N MET A 66 -18.46 -6.78 16.93
CA MET A 66 -17.02 -6.57 17.07
C MET A 66 -16.41 -7.55 18.06
N SER A 67 -17.03 -7.82 19.21
CA SER A 67 -16.54 -8.80 20.19
C SER A 67 -16.35 -10.18 19.57
N GLU A 68 -17.31 -10.66 18.77
CA GLU A 68 -17.20 -11.91 18.01
C GLU A 68 -16.00 -11.91 17.04
N GLN A 69 -15.67 -10.76 16.44
CA GLN A 69 -14.47 -10.65 15.58
C GLN A 69 -13.14 -10.73 16.38
N TYR A 70 -13.15 -10.40 17.68
CA TYR A 70 -11.95 -10.37 18.53
C TYR A 70 -11.78 -11.60 19.43
N GLU A 71 -12.82 -12.40 19.65
CA GLU A 71 -12.75 -13.65 20.41
C GLU A 71 -11.63 -14.58 19.92
N ASN A 72 -11.33 -14.52 18.62
CA ASN A 72 -10.27 -15.33 18.01
C ASN A 72 -8.84 -14.74 18.16
N GLN A 73 -8.65 -13.57 18.78
CA GLN A 73 -7.36 -12.87 18.81
C GLN A 73 -6.77 -12.69 20.21
N SER A 74 -7.52 -12.18 21.21
CA SER A 74 -7.11 -12.10 22.63
C SER A 74 -8.12 -11.31 23.48
N ASP A 75 -8.28 -11.66 24.76
CA ASP A 75 -9.14 -10.95 25.74
C ASP A 75 -8.78 -9.46 25.91
N GLU A 76 -7.50 -9.09 25.75
CA GLU A 76 -7.02 -7.70 25.85
C GLU A 76 -7.67 -6.77 24.81
N HIS A 77 -8.00 -7.28 23.62
CA HIS A 77 -8.64 -6.51 22.57
C HIS A 77 -10.10 -6.18 22.90
N VAL A 78 -10.80 -7.11 23.55
CA VAL A 78 -12.17 -6.91 24.01
C VAL A 78 -12.20 -5.86 25.13
N ALA A 79 -11.23 -5.90 26.05
CA ALA A 79 -11.07 -4.86 27.06
C ALA A 79 -10.87 -3.47 26.43
N TYR A 80 -9.99 -3.36 25.42
CA TYR A 80 -9.78 -2.09 24.71
C TYR A 80 -11.04 -1.59 23.99
N LEU A 81 -11.85 -2.49 23.41
CA LEU A 81 -13.13 -2.10 22.81
C LEU A 81 -14.10 -1.46 23.82
N MET A 82 -14.12 -1.96 25.05
CA MET A 82 -14.98 -1.41 26.11
C MET A 82 -14.58 0.03 26.49
N ASP A 83 -13.30 0.38 26.36
CA ASP A 83 -12.79 1.71 26.63
C ASP A 83 -13.09 2.73 25.50
N LEU A 84 -13.50 2.25 24.32
CA LEU A 84 -13.79 3.13 23.18
C LEU A 84 -15.19 3.75 23.28
N PRO A 85 -15.37 5.01 22.82
CA PRO A 85 -16.70 5.60 22.74
C PRO A 85 -17.64 4.78 21.86
N GLN A 86 -18.91 4.65 22.26
CA GLN A 86 -19.90 3.83 21.54
C GLN A 86 -19.97 4.13 20.04
N LEU A 87 -19.99 5.41 19.64
CA LEU A 87 -20.01 5.79 18.23
C LEU A 87 -18.78 5.33 17.44
N VAL A 88 -17.62 5.19 18.10
CA VAL A 88 -16.39 4.67 17.47
C VAL A 88 -16.52 3.17 17.25
N VAL A 89 -17.06 2.43 18.23
CA VAL A 89 -17.33 0.99 18.10
C VAL A 89 -18.34 0.73 16.98
N THR A 90 -19.42 1.51 16.92
CA THR A 90 -20.41 1.43 15.82
C THR A 90 -19.77 1.71 14.47
N ALA A 91 -18.96 2.77 14.35
CA ALA A 91 -18.25 3.06 13.10
C ALA A 91 -17.26 1.94 12.72
N LEU A 92 -16.60 1.34 13.72
CA LEU A 92 -15.69 0.21 13.51
C LEU A 92 -16.44 -1.02 12.98
N ALA A 93 -17.62 -1.35 13.53
CA ALA A 93 -18.47 -2.45 13.03
C ALA A 93 -18.82 -2.27 11.55
N TYR A 94 -19.26 -1.07 11.15
CA TYR A 94 -19.53 -0.76 9.76
C TYR A 94 -18.29 -0.94 8.87
N ILE A 95 -17.13 -0.42 9.28
CA ILE A 95 -15.90 -0.54 8.49
C ILE A 95 -15.45 -2.00 8.39
N THR A 96 -15.47 -2.76 9.48
CA THR A 96 -15.10 -4.18 9.49
C THR A 96 -15.99 -4.98 8.54
N LYS A 97 -17.31 -4.77 8.60
CA LYS A 97 -18.26 -5.44 7.71
C LYS A 97 -18.06 -5.04 6.24
N HIS A 98 -17.77 -3.77 5.97
CA HIS A 98 -17.51 -3.31 4.62
C HIS A 98 -16.21 -3.89 4.06
N LEU A 99 -15.13 -3.90 4.86
CA LEU A 99 -13.83 -4.41 4.46
C LEU A 99 -13.78 -5.93 4.35
N SER A 100 -14.62 -6.67 5.07
CA SER A 100 -14.67 -8.14 4.97
C SER A 100 -15.08 -8.61 3.57
N VAL A 101 -15.95 -7.86 2.87
CA VAL A 101 -16.32 -8.12 1.47
C VAL A 101 -15.10 -8.10 0.54
N PHE A 102 -14.05 -7.37 0.90
CA PHE A 102 -12.81 -7.24 0.12
C PHE A 102 -11.66 -8.10 0.64
N GLY A 103 -11.88 -8.91 1.67
CA GLY A 103 -10.84 -9.66 2.37
C GLY A 103 -9.82 -8.77 3.09
N LEU A 104 -10.27 -7.60 3.60
CA LEU A 104 -9.41 -6.59 4.24
C LEU A 104 -9.76 -6.33 5.72
N SER A 105 -10.65 -7.13 6.31
CA SER A 105 -11.10 -6.98 7.70
C SER A 105 -9.97 -7.01 8.72
N ASP A 106 -8.92 -7.81 8.48
CA ASP A 106 -7.79 -8.01 9.41
C ASP A 106 -7.03 -6.71 9.72
N THR A 107 -7.19 -5.67 8.90
CA THR A 107 -6.58 -4.36 9.12
C THR A 107 -7.17 -3.64 10.32
N VAL A 108 -8.47 -3.79 10.53
CA VAL A 108 -9.22 -3.09 11.56
C VAL A 108 -9.41 -3.93 12.82
N THR A 109 -9.04 -5.21 12.78
CA THR A 109 -8.96 -6.08 13.96
C THR A 109 -7.61 -5.97 14.69
N LYS A 110 -6.60 -5.28 14.14
CA LYS A 110 -5.30 -5.09 14.82
C LYS A 110 -5.29 -3.74 15.54
N LEU A 111 -5.96 -3.69 16.69
CA LEU A 111 -6.19 -2.45 17.47
C LEU A 111 -4.91 -1.72 17.88
N LYS A 112 -3.78 -2.43 18.00
CA LYS A 112 -2.46 -1.85 18.34
C LYS A 112 -1.96 -0.75 17.40
N PHE A 113 -2.52 -0.64 16.20
CA PHE A 113 -2.13 0.37 15.21
C PHE A 113 -3.12 1.54 15.11
N PHE A 114 -4.03 1.69 16.07
CA PHE A 114 -5.02 2.76 16.04
C PHE A 114 -4.47 4.04 16.65
N ASP A 115 -4.57 5.13 15.90
CA ASP A 115 -4.19 6.47 16.36
C ASP A 115 -5.42 7.32 16.69
N LYS A 116 -5.38 7.98 17.87
CA LYS A 116 -6.40 8.96 18.25
C LYS A 116 -6.25 10.22 17.39
N PHE A 117 -7.31 10.57 16.66
CA PHE A 117 -7.33 11.78 15.82
C PHE A 117 -7.13 13.09 16.61
N SER A 118 -7.67 13.18 17.84
CA SER A 118 -7.60 14.40 18.67
C SER A 118 -6.51 14.31 19.72
N THR A 119 -5.26 14.15 19.32
CA THR A 119 -4.13 14.39 20.22
C THR A 119 -3.86 15.89 20.29
N ARG A 120 -3.90 16.46 21.51
CA ARG A 120 -3.55 17.86 21.82
C ARG A 120 -2.04 18.17 21.63
N THR A 121 -1.34 17.33 20.86
CA THR A 121 0.07 17.48 20.50
C THR A 121 0.24 18.21 19.18
N HIS A 122 -0.86 18.47 18.46
CA HIS A 122 -0.84 19.11 17.15
C HIS A 122 -1.78 20.31 17.08
N MET A 123 -1.41 21.29 16.27
CA MET A 123 -2.21 22.46 15.96
C MET A 123 -3.41 22.06 15.11
N LEU A 124 -4.61 22.42 15.57
CA LEU A 124 -5.84 22.21 14.83
C LEU A 124 -6.03 23.36 13.85
N LEU A 125 -5.67 23.12 12.59
CA LEU A 125 -5.93 24.05 11.49
C LEU A 125 -7.33 23.78 10.94
N ASP A 126 -8.23 24.76 10.94
CA ASP A 126 -9.54 24.55 10.32
C ASP A 126 -9.45 24.59 8.79
N ALA A 127 -10.56 24.25 8.12
CA ALA A 127 -10.60 24.20 6.67
C ALA A 127 -10.35 25.57 6.01
N SER A 128 -10.85 26.63 6.65
CA SER A 128 -10.70 27.99 6.16
C SER A 128 -9.25 28.46 6.32
N THR A 129 -8.59 28.16 7.43
CA THR A 129 -7.17 28.42 7.67
C THR A 129 -6.29 27.70 6.65
N ILE A 130 -6.52 26.41 6.40
CA ILE A 130 -5.75 25.64 5.42
C ILE A 130 -5.85 26.26 4.02
N ARG A 131 -7.03 26.76 3.66
CA ARG A 131 -7.28 27.40 2.37
C ARG A 131 -6.67 28.81 2.32
N ASN A 132 -6.95 29.64 3.33
CA ASN A 132 -6.54 31.05 3.39
C ASN A 132 -5.01 31.20 3.49
N LEU A 133 -4.32 30.24 4.12
CA LEU A 133 -2.86 30.19 4.17
C LEU A 133 -2.24 29.42 3.01
N GLU A 134 -3.04 28.99 2.01
CA GLU A 134 -2.59 28.28 0.82
C GLU A 134 -1.67 27.10 1.14
N ILE A 135 -2.01 26.31 2.17
CA ILE A 135 -1.08 25.33 2.74
C ILE A 135 -0.73 24.24 1.72
N PHE A 136 -1.70 23.75 0.95
CA PHE A 136 -1.49 22.64 0.01
C PHE A 136 -1.64 23.05 -1.46
N ARG A 137 -2.38 24.12 -1.74
CA ARG A 137 -2.68 24.63 -3.08
C ARG A 137 -2.97 26.13 -2.97
N ASN A 138 -2.64 26.89 -4.00
CA ASN A 138 -2.95 28.32 -4.06
C ASN A 138 -4.45 28.56 -4.33
N GLN A 139 -4.91 29.81 -4.21
CA GLN A 139 -6.29 30.22 -4.50
C GLN A 139 -6.48 30.84 -5.90
N THR A 140 -5.41 31.12 -6.64
CA THR A 140 -5.47 31.74 -7.98
C THR A 140 -5.83 30.72 -9.06
N ASP A 141 -5.10 29.61 -9.13
CA ASP A 141 -5.30 28.55 -10.12
C ASP A 141 -5.51 27.18 -9.48
N TYR A 142 -5.56 27.10 -8.14
CA TYR A 142 -5.78 25.88 -7.36
C TYR A 142 -4.81 24.74 -7.68
N THR A 143 -3.63 25.05 -8.21
CA THR A 143 -2.55 24.09 -8.35
C THR A 143 -1.76 23.98 -7.05
N GLU A 144 -0.95 22.93 -6.94
CA GLU A 144 -0.02 22.78 -5.82
C GLU A 144 1.06 23.87 -5.87
N TYR A 145 1.42 24.36 -7.07
CA TYR A 145 2.45 25.36 -7.26
C TYR A 145 2.12 26.67 -6.52
N GLY A 146 3.10 27.25 -5.84
CA GLY A 146 2.91 28.46 -5.03
C GLY A 146 2.32 28.22 -3.63
N SER A 147 1.90 26.99 -3.31
CA SER A 147 1.50 26.64 -1.95
C SER A 147 2.69 26.41 -1.02
N LEU A 148 2.46 26.52 0.30
CA LEU A 148 3.48 26.18 1.32
C LEU A 148 4.03 24.75 1.11
N PHE A 149 3.15 23.80 0.80
CA PHE A 149 3.53 22.41 0.53
C PHE A 149 4.49 22.31 -0.67
N SER A 150 4.23 23.04 -1.77
CA SER A 150 5.13 23.01 -2.94
C SER A 150 6.51 23.59 -2.66
N VAL A 151 6.61 24.57 -1.76
CA VAL A 151 7.89 25.17 -1.35
C VAL A 151 8.69 24.17 -0.51
N MET A 152 8.02 23.44 0.39
CA MET A 152 8.67 22.54 1.35
C MET A 152 8.89 21.12 0.82
N ASP A 153 8.13 20.65 -0.18
CA ASP A 153 8.28 19.30 -0.70
C ASP A 153 9.57 19.12 -1.51
N ARG A 154 10.60 18.62 -0.81
CA ARG A 154 11.87 18.16 -1.38
C ARG A 154 12.07 16.66 -1.17
N THR A 155 10.98 15.93 -0.99
CA THR A 155 11.03 14.50 -0.67
C THR A 155 11.43 13.67 -1.89
N ALA A 156 12.22 12.62 -1.66
CA ALA A 156 12.67 11.71 -2.72
C ALA A 156 11.71 10.52 -2.94
N THR A 157 10.78 10.28 -2.01
CA THR A 157 9.89 9.10 -2.02
C THR A 157 8.43 9.49 -1.87
N HIS A 158 7.54 8.70 -2.47
CA HIS A 158 6.10 8.90 -2.39
C HIS A 158 5.57 8.80 -0.95
N PHE A 159 6.06 7.85 -0.17
CA PHE A 159 5.69 7.73 1.25
C PHE A 159 6.26 8.89 2.08
N GLY A 160 7.43 9.42 1.73
CA GLY A 160 7.99 10.64 2.34
C GLY A 160 7.11 11.86 2.06
N LYS A 161 6.67 12.05 0.80
CA LYS A 161 5.72 13.11 0.41
C LYS A 161 4.42 13.03 1.22
N ARG A 162 3.87 11.82 1.39
CA ARG A 162 2.67 11.59 2.22
C ARG A 162 2.90 11.93 3.69
N LEU A 163 4.05 11.53 4.25
CA LEU A 163 4.43 11.83 5.63
C LEU A 163 4.59 13.34 5.85
N LEU A 164 5.31 14.03 4.95
CA LEU A 164 5.49 15.49 5.00
C LEU A 164 4.14 16.20 4.95
N LYS A 165 3.24 15.76 4.06
CA LYS A 165 1.88 16.31 3.98
C LYS A 165 1.12 16.17 5.31
N SER A 166 1.28 15.04 5.99
CA SER A 166 0.70 14.81 7.33
C SER A 166 1.28 15.77 8.36
N TRP A 167 2.60 15.96 8.38
CA TRP A 167 3.27 16.88 9.32
C TRP A 167 2.85 18.33 9.13
N ILE A 168 2.68 18.77 7.89
CA ILE A 168 2.26 20.15 7.58
C ILE A 168 0.79 20.37 7.97
N CYS A 169 -0.06 19.36 7.75
CA CYS A 169 -1.47 19.42 8.13
C CYS A 169 -1.66 19.47 9.65
N ARG A 170 -0.71 18.88 10.39
CA ARG A 170 -0.74 18.73 11.84
C ARG A 170 0.60 19.21 12.43
N PRO A 171 0.86 20.53 12.44
CA PRO A 171 2.06 21.06 13.08
C PRO A 171 2.10 20.64 14.54
N LEU A 172 3.27 20.31 15.07
CA LEU A 172 3.44 20.00 16.49
C LEU A 172 3.20 21.27 17.32
N ILE A 173 2.52 21.13 18.46
CA ILE A 173 2.43 22.18 19.49
C ILE A 173 3.45 21.84 20.57
N ASP A 174 4.34 22.79 20.87
CA ASP A 174 5.10 22.76 22.10
C ASP A 174 4.19 23.18 23.27
N ARG A 175 3.99 22.29 24.24
CA ARG A 175 3.21 22.57 25.44
C ARG A 175 4.06 22.88 26.68
N HIS A 176 5.37 23.13 26.54
CA HIS A 176 6.27 23.29 27.70
C HIS A 176 7.16 24.55 27.70
N MET A 177 6.54 25.72 27.52
CA MET A 177 7.10 26.93 28.12
C MET A 177 6.86 27.05 29.64
N LEU A 178 6.22 26.07 30.30
CA LEU A 178 5.83 26.17 31.72
C LEU A 178 6.21 24.98 32.64
N SER A 179 6.76 23.86 32.16
CA SER A 179 7.25 22.80 33.05
C SER A 179 8.35 21.97 32.37
N LYS A 180 9.45 21.69 33.06
CA LYS A 180 10.64 21.02 32.48
C LYS A 180 10.49 19.50 32.27
N VAL A 181 9.29 18.94 32.15
CA VAL A 181 9.07 17.49 32.40
C VAL A 181 8.42 16.68 31.27
N ASP A 182 7.86 17.26 30.20
CA ASP A 182 6.96 16.48 29.33
C ASP A 182 7.39 16.33 27.86
N GLN A 183 7.03 15.18 27.29
CA GLN A 183 7.54 14.62 26.03
C GLN A 183 7.24 15.45 24.76
N GLY A 184 6.26 16.36 24.77
CA GLY A 184 5.85 17.12 23.58
C GLY A 184 6.88 18.14 23.08
N CYS A 185 7.62 18.77 23.99
CA CYS A 185 8.69 19.73 23.68
C CYS A 185 9.91 19.03 23.05
N ARG A 186 10.18 17.79 23.49
CA ARG A 186 11.30 16.98 22.99
C ARG A 186 11.16 16.67 21.51
N VAL A 187 9.96 16.31 21.03
CA VAL A 187 9.79 15.90 19.62
C VAL A 187 10.02 17.04 18.64
N LEU A 188 9.59 18.26 18.97
CA LEU A 188 9.86 19.43 18.11
C LEU A 188 11.36 19.74 18.09
N GLN A 189 11.99 19.78 19.26
CA GLN A 189 13.43 20.05 19.36
C GLN A 189 14.25 18.95 18.67
N GLU A 190 13.93 17.68 18.84
CA GLU A 190 14.59 16.55 18.16
C GLU A 190 14.52 16.68 16.63
N ARG A 191 13.40 17.18 16.08
CA ARG A 191 13.29 17.48 14.64
C ARG A 191 14.15 18.65 14.22
N VAL A 192 14.21 19.71 15.02
CA VAL A 192 15.07 20.88 14.75
C VAL A 192 16.54 20.46 14.78
N ASP A 193 16.96 19.72 15.80
CA ASP A 193 18.32 19.19 15.93
C ASP A 193 18.69 18.29 14.75
N ALA A 194 17.76 17.43 14.32
CA ALA A 194 17.93 16.60 13.13
C ALA A 194 18.09 17.43 11.85
N VAL A 195 17.36 18.54 11.70
CA VAL A 195 17.48 19.44 10.55
C VAL A 195 18.82 20.19 10.57
N GLU A 196 19.25 20.70 11.73
CA GLU A 196 20.55 21.37 11.85
C GLU A 196 21.72 20.44 11.56
N GLU A 197 21.67 19.19 12.07
CA GLU A 197 22.69 18.19 11.72
C GLU A 197 22.64 17.85 10.22
N ALA A 198 21.46 17.70 9.62
CA ALA A 198 21.36 17.42 8.18
C ALA A 198 21.85 18.59 7.31
N ARG A 199 21.78 19.83 7.85
CA ARG A 199 22.24 21.06 7.19
C ARG A 199 23.76 21.18 7.19
N SER A 200 24.47 20.56 8.13
CA SER A 200 25.94 20.66 8.22
C SER A 200 26.70 19.94 7.09
N GLN A 201 25.99 19.32 6.13
CA GLN A 201 26.42 18.75 4.83
C GLN A 201 27.62 17.77 4.79
N ASP A 202 28.39 17.59 5.86
CA ASP A 202 29.67 16.88 5.84
C ASP A 202 29.60 15.42 6.33
N SER A 203 28.42 14.88 6.64
CA SER A 203 28.30 13.48 7.06
C SER A 203 28.07 12.53 5.88
N ARG A 204 28.97 11.53 5.77
CA ARG A 204 28.84 10.37 4.85
C ARG A 204 27.48 9.68 4.98
N HIS A 205 26.87 9.67 6.17
CA HIS A 205 25.55 9.07 6.40
C HIS A 205 24.46 9.69 5.54
N PHE A 206 24.42 11.03 5.44
CA PHE A 206 23.38 11.71 4.66
C PHE A 206 23.54 11.48 3.16
N THR A 207 24.77 11.34 2.66
CA THR A 207 25.01 10.98 1.25
C THR A 207 24.48 9.58 0.93
N ILE A 208 24.73 8.60 1.81
CA ILE A 208 24.19 7.24 1.69
C ILE A 208 22.66 7.27 1.71
N LEU A 209 22.05 7.92 2.71
CA LEU A 209 20.60 8.02 2.84
C LEU A 209 19.93 8.66 1.63
N ARG A 210 20.46 9.78 1.11
CA ARG A 210 19.90 10.45 -0.07
C ARG A 210 19.94 9.55 -1.30
N ASN A 211 21.05 8.84 -1.52
CA ASN A 211 21.19 7.93 -2.65
C ASN A 211 20.28 6.71 -2.54
N LEU A 212 20.12 6.18 -1.32
CA LEU A 212 19.19 5.10 -1.02
C LEU A 212 17.76 5.53 -1.35
N LEU A 213 17.28 6.61 -0.74
CA LEU A 213 15.90 7.09 -0.88
C LEU A 213 15.51 7.42 -2.33
N LYS A 214 16.40 7.99 -3.15
CA LYS A 214 16.13 8.31 -4.56
C LYS A 214 15.76 7.10 -5.42
N ARG A 215 16.20 5.89 -5.02
CA ARG A 215 16.01 4.65 -5.79
C ARG A 215 15.01 3.70 -5.14
N THR A 216 14.33 4.14 -4.08
CA THR A 216 13.43 3.30 -3.30
C THR A 216 12.02 3.36 -3.91
N PRO A 217 11.39 2.20 -4.21
CA PRO A 217 9.99 2.15 -4.64
C PRO A 217 9.05 2.55 -3.50
N ASP A 218 7.74 2.61 -3.76
CA ASP A 218 6.76 2.88 -2.70
C ASP A 218 6.59 1.68 -1.76
N LEU A 219 7.51 1.54 -0.80
CA LEU A 219 7.55 0.41 0.14
C LEU A 219 6.30 0.31 1.01
N ALA A 220 5.70 1.43 1.40
CA ALA A 220 4.47 1.41 2.19
C ALA A 220 3.32 0.77 1.42
N ARG A 221 3.22 1.07 0.11
CA ARG A 221 2.24 0.43 -0.78
C ARG A 221 2.58 -1.05 -1.03
N GLY A 222 3.84 -1.36 -1.29
CA GLY A 222 4.31 -2.75 -1.50
C GLY A 222 4.00 -3.63 -0.29
N LEU A 223 4.32 -3.17 0.92
CA LEU A 223 4.03 -3.88 2.16
C LEU A 223 2.52 -4.11 2.35
N SER A 224 1.70 -3.10 2.05
CA SER A 224 0.24 -3.23 2.07
C SER A 224 -0.23 -4.31 1.10
N ASN A 225 0.26 -4.30 -0.14
CA ASN A 225 -0.11 -5.30 -1.15
C ASN A 225 0.31 -6.72 -0.76
N ILE A 226 1.47 -6.88 -0.13
CA ILE A 226 1.95 -8.17 0.39
C ILE A 226 1.05 -8.65 1.52
N GLN A 227 0.74 -7.78 2.49
CA GLN A 227 -0.13 -8.12 3.61
C GLN A 227 -1.52 -8.58 3.16
N TYR A 228 -2.04 -8.05 2.05
CA TYR A 228 -3.36 -8.40 1.54
C TYR A 228 -3.35 -9.49 0.46
N GLY A 229 -2.21 -10.14 0.19
CA GLY A 229 -2.09 -11.15 -0.85
C GLY A 229 -2.38 -10.64 -2.27
N LYS A 230 -2.31 -9.32 -2.49
CA LYS A 230 -2.54 -8.66 -3.79
C LYS A 230 -1.24 -8.38 -4.55
N CYS A 231 -0.10 -8.70 -3.93
CA CYS A 231 1.21 -8.51 -4.51
C CYS A 231 1.48 -9.50 -5.65
N GLN A 232 1.96 -9.01 -6.79
CA GLN A 232 2.46 -9.86 -7.86
C GLN A 232 3.93 -10.26 -7.60
N PRO A 233 4.42 -11.40 -8.12
CA PRO A 233 5.80 -11.83 -7.89
C PRO A 233 6.84 -10.78 -8.25
N LYS A 234 6.63 -10.04 -9.35
CA LYS A 234 7.53 -8.95 -9.77
C LYS A 234 7.56 -7.80 -8.77
N GLU A 235 6.41 -7.44 -8.21
CA GLU A 235 6.32 -6.40 -7.19
C GLU A 235 7.02 -6.85 -5.90
N LEU A 236 6.84 -8.11 -5.50
CA LEU A 236 7.53 -8.71 -4.36
C LEU A 236 9.05 -8.69 -4.55
N ALA A 237 9.54 -9.04 -5.74
CA ALA A 237 10.96 -9.00 -6.07
C ALA A 237 11.53 -7.57 -5.94
N TYR A 238 10.87 -6.56 -6.51
CA TYR A 238 11.29 -5.17 -6.36
C TYR A 238 11.29 -4.71 -4.90
N PHE A 239 10.29 -5.12 -4.13
CA PHE A 239 10.17 -4.80 -2.71
C PHE A 239 11.33 -5.40 -1.91
N LEU A 240 11.62 -6.68 -2.09
CA LEU A 240 12.70 -7.39 -1.39
C LEU A 240 14.08 -6.84 -1.76
N ILE A 241 14.35 -6.59 -3.05
CA ILE A 241 15.62 -5.98 -3.50
C ILE A 241 15.81 -4.59 -2.88
N ALA A 242 14.73 -3.80 -2.74
CA ALA A 242 14.80 -2.50 -2.11
C ALA A 242 15.10 -2.61 -0.60
N LEU A 243 14.45 -3.55 0.11
CA LEU A 243 14.74 -3.79 1.53
C LEU A 243 16.15 -4.36 1.76
N GLU A 244 16.65 -5.21 0.86
CA GLU A 244 18.02 -5.73 0.92
C GLU A 244 19.05 -4.60 0.77
N LYS A 245 18.80 -3.64 -0.13
CA LYS A 245 19.65 -2.45 -0.27
C LYS A 245 19.61 -1.58 0.99
N ILE A 246 18.45 -1.46 1.63
CA ILE A 246 18.29 -0.72 2.89
C ILE A 246 19.08 -1.41 4.01
N SER A 247 18.96 -2.72 4.14
CA SER A 247 19.64 -3.46 5.22
C SER A 247 21.16 -3.46 5.09
N LYS A 248 21.67 -3.37 3.86
CA LYS A 248 23.11 -3.28 3.55
C LYS A 248 23.65 -1.85 3.50
N ALA A 249 22.81 -0.82 3.65
CA ALA A 249 23.23 0.57 3.53
C ALA A 249 24.19 1.01 4.65
N PHE A 250 24.04 0.41 5.83
CA PHE A 250 24.83 0.69 7.02
C PHE A 250 25.31 -0.61 7.67
N PRO A 251 26.45 -0.60 8.37
CA PRO A 251 26.87 -1.75 9.17
C PRO A 251 25.91 -2.00 10.33
N HIS A 252 25.98 -3.20 10.92
CA HIS A 252 25.29 -3.47 12.17
C HIS A 252 26.08 -2.82 13.31
N PHE A 253 25.46 -1.87 13.99
CA PHE A 253 26.00 -1.19 15.17
C PHE A 253 25.66 -1.98 16.43
N ARG A 254 26.50 -1.92 17.46
CA ARG A 254 26.21 -2.60 18.75
C ARG A 254 25.27 -1.76 19.59
N THR A 255 25.47 -0.44 19.62
CA THR A 255 24.58 0.51 20.28
C THR A 255 24.22 1.69 19.37
N VAL A 256 23.26 2.50 19.79
CA VAL A 256 22.78 3.67 19.03
C VAL A 256 23.86 4.76 18.97
N GLU A 257 24.70 4.85 20.00
CA GLU A 257 25.78 5.82 20.12
C GLU A 257 26.92 5.54 19.12
N ASP A 258 27.13 4.27 18.76
CA ASP A 258 28.14 3.85 17.78
C ASP A 258 27.86 4.40 16.37
N VAL A 259 26.63 4.87 16.10
CA VAL A 259 26.27 5.49 14.82
C VAL A 259 27.02 6.80 14.62
N GLY A 260 27.33 7.53 15.69
CA GLY A 260 28.07 8.80 15.60
C GLY A 260 27.28 9.97 15.00
N CYS A 261 25.94 9.96 15.08
CA CYS A 261 25.11 11.11 14.79
C CYS A 261 24.88 11.96 16.05
N SER A 262 24.80 13.28 15.88
CA SER A 262 24.56 14.23 16.99
C SER A 262 23.08 14.25 17.40
N SER A 263 22.18 14.12 16.43
CA SER A 263 20.75 13.99 16.64
C SER A 263 20.41 12.55 17.01
N SER A 264 19.74 12.39 18.14
CA SER A 264 19.17 11.11 18.57
C SER A 264 18.21 10.52 17.52
N LEU A 265 17.49 11.37 16.78
CA LEU A 265 16.57 10.93 15.74
C LEU A 265 17.32 10.25 14.58
N TRP A 266 18.41 10.85 14.11
CA TRP A 266 19.22 10.24 13.05
C TRP A 266 19.92 8.96 13.51
N SER A 267 20.48 8.96 14.73
CA SER A 267 21.10 7.77 15.32
C SER A 267 20.12 6.60 15.38
N ASN A 268 18.90 6.83 15.90
CA ASN A 268 17.87 5.80 15.98
C ASN A 268 17.43 5.28 14.60
N ILE A 269 17.23 6.19 13.64
CA ILE A 269 16.85 5.80 12.27
C ILE A 269 17.93 4.90 11.67
N ILE A 270 19.19 5.35 11.64
CA ILE A 270 20.29 4.63 11.01
C ILE A 270 20.56 3.30 11.70
N PHE A 271 20.51 3.27 13.03
CA PHE A 271 20.65 2.05 13.84
C PHE A 271 19.61 0.98 13.46
N SER A 272 18.37 1.40 13.17
CA SER A 272 17.26 0.47 12.88
C SER A 272 17.27 -0.13 11.47
N LEU A 273 17.90 0.51 10.48
CA LEU A 273 17.80 0.09 9.08
C LEU A 273 18.35 -1.32 8.79
N PRO A 274 19.50 -1.76 9.36
CA PRO A 274 20.04 -3.10 9.13
C PRO A 274 19.15 -4.24 9.66
N ALA A 275 18.29 -3.98 10.65
CA ALA A 275 17.51 -5.00 11.36
C ALA A 275 16.56 -5.81 10.45
N VAL A 276 16.14 -5.24 9.31
CA VAL A 276 15.29 -5.95 8.33
C VAL A 276 16.06 -7.02 7.53
N GLY A 277 17.40 -7.05 7.64
CA GLY A 277 18.27 -7.86 6.81
C GLY A 277 18.06 -9.37 6.93
N GLU A 278 17.84 -9.89 8.15
CA GLU A 278 17.65 -11.33 8.37
C GLU A 278 16.34 -11.82 7.74
N ALA A 279 15.23 -11.12 8.01
CA ALA A 279 13.93 -11.45 7.43
C ALA A 279 13.95 -11.39 5.88
N VAL A 280 14.65 -10.40 5.30
CA VAL A 280 14.79 -10.30 3.85
C VAL A 280 15.60 -11.45 3.27
N LYS A 281 16.71 -11.83 3.93
CA LYS A 281 17.54 -12.97 3.50
C LYS A 281 16.77 -14.28 3.55
N GLU A 282 16.00 -14.50 4.62
CA GLU A 282 15.16 -15.69 4.77
C GLU A 282 14.17 -15.79 3.59
N ILE A 283 13.40 -14.73 3.33
CA ILE A 283 12.41 -14.73 2.25
C ILE A 283 13.08 -14.87 0.87
N MET A 284 14.17 -14.15 0.62
CA MET A 284 14.93 -14.25 -0.64
C MET A 284 15.61 -15.61 -0.84
N GLY A 285 15.85 -16.36 0.24
CA GLY A 285 16.37 -17.73 0.20
C GLY A 285 15.34 -18.74 -0.30
N VAL A 286 14.05 -18.47 -0.09
CA VAL A 286 12.94 -19.36 -0.49
C VAL A 286 12.53 -19.14 -1.95
N ILE A 287 12.64 -17.90 -2.45
CA ILE A 287 12.16 -17.52 -3.79
C ILE A 287 13.29 -17.36 -4.81
N ASP A 288 13.01 -17.70 -6.07
CA ASP A 288 13.83 -17.31 -7.21
C ASP A 288 13.47 -15.88 -7.63
N VAL A 289 14.39 -14.95 -7.38
CA VAL A 289 14.19 -13.52 -7.64
C VAL A 289 14.10 -13.21 -9.14
N GLN A 290 14.76 -13.98 -9.99
CA GLN A 290 14.71 -13.81 -11.44
C GLN A 290 13.34 -14.25 -11.97
N LYS A 291 12.87 -15.43 -11.55
CA LYS A 291 11.53 -15.93 -11.93
C LYS A 291 10.42 -15.03 -11.37
N ALA A 292 10.61 -14.50 -10.17
CA ALA A 292 9.72 -13.49 -9.60
C ALA A 292 9.63 -12.23 -10.48
N MET A 293 10.76 -11.71 -10.98
CA MET A 293 10.80 -10.55 -11.89
C MET A 293 10.05 -10.78 -13.21
N GLU A 294 10.01 -12.02 -13.67
CA GLU A 294 9.28 -12.46 -14.87
C GLU A 294 7.78 -12.69 -14.61
N ASN A 295 7.30 -12.53 -13.36
CA ASN A 295 5.97 -12.95 -12.90
C ASN A 295 5.68 -14.46 -13.13
N ASN A 296 6.73 -15.27 -13.23
CA ASN A 296 6.58 -16.72 -13.36
C ASN A 296 6.31 -17.32 -11.97
N LYS A 297 5.04 -17.70 -11.73
CA LYS A 297 4.60 -18.30 -10.46
C LYS A 297 4.93 -19.78 -10.35
N THR A 298 5.05 -20.49 -11.47
CA THR A 298 5.27 -21.95 -11.47
C THR A 298 6.69 -22.29 -11.06
N GLU A 299 7.66 -21.45 -11.43
CA GLU A 299 9.08 -21.62 -11.10
C GLU A 299 9.56 -20.65 -10.00
N LEU A 300 8.63 -20.11 -9.20
CA LEU A 300 8.97 -19.10 -8.19
C LEU A 300 9.76 -19.67 -7.01
N TRP A 301 9.55 -20.93 -6.66
CA TRP A 301 10.09 -21.55 -5.45
C TRP A 301 11.40 -22.26 -5.76
N ARG A 302 12.44 -22.02 -4.95
CA ARG A 302 13.74 -22.71 -5.13
C ARG A 302 13.70 -24.15 -4.64
N ASP A 303 13.01 -24.36 -3.51
CA ASP A 303 12.86 -25.67 -2.91
C ASP A 303 11.62 -26.36 -3.46
N LYS A 304 11.89 -27.32 -4.34
CA LYS A 304 10.90 -28.17 -5.01
C LYS A 304 10.32 -29.24 -4.10
N GLU A 305 11.12 -29.76 -3.17
CA GLU A 305 10.70 -30.82 -2.24
C GLU A 305 9.63 -30.32 -1.26
N LYS A 306 9.64 -29.02 -0.98
CA LYS A 306 8.63 -28.37 -0.13
C LYS A 306 7.23 -28.35 -0.76
N TYR A 307 7.12 -28.41 -2.08
CA TYR A 307 5.86 -28.28 -2.82
C TYR A 307 5.71 -29.38 -3.89
N PRO A 308 5.67 -30.66 -3.50
CA PRO A 308 5.70 -31.79 -4.44
C PRO A 308 4.49 -31.82 -5.38
N GLU A 309 3.35 -31.32 -4.95
CA GLU A 309 2.13 -31.22 -5.78
C GLU A 309 2.33 -30.31 -7.00
N ILE A 310 3.18 -29.28 -6.90
CA ILE A 310 3.47 -28.38 -8.01
C ILE A 310 4.28 -29.13 -9.08
N ASP A 311 5.35 -29.82 -8.68
CA ASP A 311 6.17 -30.59 -9.63
C ASP A 311 5.38 -31.74 -10.26
N LEU A 312 4.57 -32.47 -9.48
CA LEU A 312 3.68 -33.51 -10.04
C LEU A 312 2.74 -32.95 -11.12
N THR A 313 2.21 -31.75 -10.91
CA THR A 313 1.35 -31.09 -11.88
C THR A 313 2.14 -30.67 -13.12
N LEU A 314 3.37 -30.15 -12.96
CA LEU A 314 4.25 -29.78 -14.06
C LEU A 314 4.67 -30.99 -14.90
N ASP A 315 5.00 -32.11 -14.25
CA ASP A 315 5.32 -33.37 -14.93
C ASP A 315 4.12 -33.89 -15.73
N GLY A 316 2.91 -33.79 -15.17
CA GLY A 316 1.67 -34.12 -15.88
C GLY A 316 1.43 -33.23 -17.10
N ILE A 317 1.69 -31.93 -17.00
CA ILE A 317 1.63 -31.01 -18.14
C ILE A 317 2.63 -31.46 -19.22
N LEU A 318 3.90 -31.69 -18.85
CA LEU A 318 4.95 -32.11 -19.79
C LEU A 318 4.61 -33.43 -20.51
N ALA A 319 4.02 -34.39 -19.80
CA ALA A 319 3.58 -35.65 -20.39
C ALA A 319 2.53 -35.42 -21.49
N VAL A 320 1.49 -34.63 -21.19
CA VAL A 320 0.44 -34.26 -22.17
C VAL A 320 1.03 -33.47 -23.34
N GLU A 321 1.98 -32.57 -23.10
CA GLU A 321 2.66 -31.84 -24.16
C GLU A 321 3.46 -32.75 -25.09
N SER A 322 4.12 -33.78 -24.54
CA SER A 322 4.87 -34.78 -25.30
C SER A 322 3.93 -35.65 -26.13
N GLU A 323 2.83 -36.13 -25.55
CA GLU A 323 1.81 -36.92 -26.26
C GLU A 323 1.22 -36.14 -27.44
N LEU A 324 0.88 -34.87 -27.23
CA LEU A 324 0.39 -33.99 -28.29
C LEU A 324 1.43 -33.78 -29.40
N ALA A 325 2.71 -33.62 -29.04
CA ALA A 325 3.79 -33.49 -30.01
C ALA A 325 3.98 -34.77 -30.84
N ASP A 326 3.77 -35.94 -30.24
CA ASP A 326 3.84 -37.22 -30.94
C ASP A 326 2.63 -37.46 -31.84
N GLU A 327 1.42 -37.08 -31.42
CA GLU A 327 0.24 -37.09 -32.30
C GLU A 327 0.40 -36.15 -33.51
N LEU A 328 1.02 -34.98 -33.32
CA LEU A 328 1.39 -34.07 -34.43
C LEU A 328 2.39 -34.70 -35.41
N LYS A 329 3.31 -35.55 -34.94
CA LYS A 329 4.22 -36.29 -35.82
C LYS A 329 3.48 -37.40 -36.57
N LYS A 330 2.55 -38.09 -35.91
CA LYS A 330 1.72 -39.16 -36.52
C LYS A 330 0.77 -38.61 -37.59
N SER A 331 0.22 -37.41 -37.40
CA SER A 331 -0.59 -36.72 -38.42
C SER A 331 0.25 -36.18 -39.60
N GLY A 332 1.57 -36.38 -39.57
CA GLY A 332 2.54 -36.06 -40.62
C GLY A 332 2.34 -36.76 -41.97
N SER A 333 1.25 -37.48 -42.22
CA SER A 333 0.85 -37.89 -43.58
C SER A 333 0.41 -36.70 -44.47
N LEU A 334 0.26 -35.50 -43.90
CA LEU A 334 0.00 -34.23 -44.61
C LEU A 334 1.28 -33.47 -45.03
N GLN A 335 2.46 -34.08 -44.93
CA GLN A 335 3.76 -33.43 -45.17
C GLN A 335 4.08 -33.01 -46.62
N SER A 336 3.26 -33.31 -47.62
CA SER A 336 3.65 -33.05 -49.02
C SER A 336 3.42 -31.62 -49.54
N ALA A 337 2.85 -30.68 -48.76
CA ALA A 337 2.74 -29.29 -49.25
C ALA A 337 2.64 -28.14 -48.22
N LEU A 338 2.78 -28.37 -46.90
CA LEU A 338 2.47 -27.31 -45.93
C LEU A 338 3.53 -27.12 -44.84
N VAL A 339 4.06 -25.90 -44.77
CA VAL A 339 4.85 -25.39 -43.64
C VAL A 339 3.92 -25.30 -42.44
N LEU A 340 3.87 -26.37 -41.65
CA LEU A 340 3.12 -26.45 -40.40
C LEU A 340 3.89 -25.69 -39.32
N SER A 341 3.34 -24.55 -38.88
CA SER A 341 3.83 -23.83 -37.70
C SER A 341 2.75 -23.77 -36.63
N LEU A 342 3.05 -24.19 -35.41
CA LEU A 342 2.21 -23.95 -34.24
C LEU A 342 2.18 -22.45 -33.94
N MET A 343 1.00 -21.85 -33.90
CA MET A 343 0.82 -20.47 -33.43
C MET A 343 0.00 -20.45 -32.14
N ASN A 344 0.39 -19.55 -31.24
CA ASN A 344 -0.43 -19.15 -30.10
C ASN A 344 -1.19 -17.88 -30.50
N CYS A 345 -2.52 -17.94 -30.47
CA CYS A 345 -3.39 -16.80 -30.79
C CYS A 345 -4.34 -16.56 -29.60
N GLY A 346 -4.08 -15.50 -28.84
CA GLY A 346 -4.88 -15.17 -27.65
C GLY A 346 -4.73 -16.23 -26.54
N LEU A 347 -5.86 -16.70 -26.00
CA LEU A 347 -5.90 -17.75 -24.97
C LEU A 347 -5.77 -19.17 -25.54
N VAL A 348 -5.81 -19.33 -26.86
CA VAL A 348 -5.69 -20.64 -27.51
C VAL A 348 -4.24 -20.86 -27.89
N GLN A 349 -3.65 -21.90 -27.29
CA GLN A 349 -2.29 -22.34 -27.58
C GLN A 349 -2.32 -23.52 -28.55
N LYS A 350 -1.26 -23.65 -29.36
CA LYS A 350 -1.04 -24.79 -30.27
C LYS A 350 -2.07 -24.94 -31.40
N LEU A 351 -2.46 -23.84 -32.04
CA LEU A 351 -3.28 -23.88 -33.27
C LEU A 351 -2.43 -24.31 -34.47
N LEU A 352 -2.97 -25.19 -35.30
CA LEU A 352 -2.42 -25.55 -36.60
C LEU A 352 -2.67 -24.40 -37.58
N LYS A 353 -1.61 -23.77 -38.09
CA LYS A 353 -1.74 -22.79 -39.17
C LYS A 353 -1.47 -23.47 -40.52
N ILE A 354 -2.53 -23.62 -41.30
CA ILE A 354 -2.50 -24.15 -42.67
C ILE A 354 -2.45 -22.95 -43.63
N TRP A 355 -1.37 -22.80 -44.40
CA TRP A 355 -1.31 -21.84 -45.50
C TRP A 355 -2.16 -22.38 -46.66
N ASP A 356 -3.29 -21.73 -46.88
CA ASP A 356 -4.31 -22.19 -47.80
C ASP A 356 -3.92 -21.92 -49.25
N LEU A 357 -3.75 -22.99 -50.02
CA LEU A 357 -3.94 -22.97 -51.48
C LEU A 357 -4.93 -24.01 -51.97
N LYS A 358 -5.42 -24.96 -51.13
CA LYS A 358 -6.52 -25.89 -51.45
C LYS A 358 -7.16 -26.45 -50.16
N TYR A 359 -8.33 -25.92 -49.81
CA TYR A 359 -9.25 -26.32 -48.72
C TYR A 359 -9.86 -27.74 -48.83
N THR A 360 -9.13 -28.76 -49.27
CA THR A 360 -9.72 -30.09 -49.55
C THR A 360 -9.36 -31.19 -48.55
N THR A 361 -8.52 -30.95 -47.54
CA THR A 361 -7.95 -32.04 -46.74
C THR A 361 -7.93 -31.78 -45.22
N VAL A 362 -9.05 -31.31 -44.67
CA VAL A 362 -9.28 -31.35 -43.21
C VAL A 362 -10.30 -32.45 -42.94
N MET A 363 -9.96 -33.44 -42.11
CA MET A 363 -10.87 -34.54 -41.77
C MET A 363 -12.09 -33.99 -41.01
N SER A 364 -13.26 -34.58 -41.25
CA SER A 364 -14.57 -34.06 -40.79
C SER A 364 -14.77 -33.95 -39.28
N ASP A 365 -13.86 -34.54 -38.50
CA ASP A 365 -13.95 -34.62 -37.04
C ASP A 365 -13.10 -33.55 -36.32
N GLU A 366 -12.37 -32.71 -37.05
CA GLU A 366 -11.69 -31.55 -36.48
C GLU A 366 -12.65 -30.37 -36.31
N VAL A 367 -12.61 -29.73 -35.13
CA VAL A 367 -13.47 -28.60 -34.79
C VAL A 367 -13.16 -27.42 -35.71
N ARG A 368 -14.16 -27.00 -36.50
CA ARG A 368 -14.11 -25.88 -37.44
C ARG A 368 -13.90 -24.51 -36.79
#